data_AF-A0A0B1RZ41-F1
#
_entry.id   AF-A0A0B1RZ41-F1
#
_cell.length_a   1.000
_cell.length_b   1.000
_cell.length_c   1.000
_cell.angle_alpha   90.00
_cell.angle_beta   90.00
_cell.angle_gamma   90.00
#
_symmetry.space_group_name_H-M   'P 1'
#
loop_
_entity.id
_entity.type
_entity.pdbx_description
1 polymer ?
#
loop_
_entity_poly.entity_id
_entity_poly.type
_entity_poly.pdbx_seq_one_letter_code
_entity_poly.pdbx_strand_id
1 'polypeptide(L)'
;MEEHPNYGMMRFVTQWVLKTRADPKIYEGRKTLNEHLPTLVYQNTSSPAPVGHTAKCVLDPTKVLLMWVHHVEIYFPTYETYEVPTTDAIIRHYRDVNSGDWGKIYLPEVARFGPFRLTSYPEQLQRKLYHNVKTVLDHVYLLPRLSMFNESSRT
;
A
#
# COMPACT_ATOMS: atom_id res chain seq x y z
N MET A 1 11.55 11.39 -16.08
CA MET A 1 10.33 10.54 -16.14
C MET A 1 9.77 10.79 -17.52
N GLU A 2 9.50 9.74 -18.28
CA GLU A 2 8.99 9.88 -19.64
C GLU A 2 7.60 10.53 -19.61
N GLU A 3 7.36 11.49 -20.50
CA GLU A 3 6.04 12.12 -20.61
C GLU A 3 5.15 11.29 -21.51
N HIS A 4 3.92 11.06 -21.06
CA HIS A 4 2.93 10.38 -21.88
C HIS A 4 1.65 11.21 -22.02
N PRO A 5 1.66 12.24 -22.88
CA PRO A 5 0.59 13.24 -22.95
C PRO A 5 -0.75 12.67 -23.41
N ASN A 6 -0.74 11.58 -24.18
CA ASN A 6 -1.94 10.95 -24.75
C ASN A 6 -2.61 9.93 -23.81
N TYR A 7 -2.13 9.75 -22.59
CA TYR A 7 -2.79 8.85 -21.65
C TYR A 7 -3.59 9.62 -20.60
N GLY A 8 -4.85 9.20 -20.44
CA GLY A 8 -5.74 9.68 -19.39
C GLY A 8 -5.65 8.86 -18.10
N MET A 9 -5.03 7.68 -18.17
CA MET A 9 -4.81 6.80 -17.03
C MET A 9 -3.47 6.09 -17.15
N MET A 10 -2.76 5.95 -16.03
CA MET A 10 -1.68 5.00 -15.85
C MET A 10 -2.18 3.86 -14.96
N ARG A 11 -2.03 2.62 -15.42
CA ARG A 11 -2.42 1.41 -14.68
C ARG A 11 -1.19 0.62 -14.27
N PHE A 12 -1.19 0.14 -13.03
CA PHE A 12 -0.07 -0.53 -12.41
C PHE A 12 -0.44 -1.96 -12.03
N VAL A 13 0.51 -2.87 -12.24
CA VAL A 13 0.43 -4.24 -11.75
C VAL A 13 0.61 -4.27 -10.23
N THR A 14 -0.04 -5.24 -9.59
CA THR A 14 0.05 -5.47 -8.14
C THR A 14 1.01 -6.61 -7.81
N GLN A 15 1.81 -6.42 -6.77
CA GLN A 15 2.44 -7.49 -6.00
C GLN A 15 1.84 -7.52 -4.59
N TRP A 16 1.45 -8.72 -4.16
CA TRP A 16 0.91 -8.92 -2.82
C TRP A 16 2.05 -9.09 -1.83
N VAL A 17 2.04 -8.31 -0.75
CA VAL A 17 2.94 -8.50 0.40
C VAL A 17 2.12 -9.09 1.53
N LEU A 18 2.47 -10.31 1.96
CA LEU A 18 1.67 -11.07 2.91
C LEU A 18 1.92 -10.58 4.34
N LYS A 19 0.88 -10.00 4.93
CA LYS A 19 0.82 -9.69 6.35
C LYS A 19 0.23 -10.89 7.08
N THR A 20 0.98 -11.43 8.03
CA THR A 20 0.65 -12.69 8.72
C THR A 20 0.31 -12.50 10.20
N ARG A 21 0.37 -11.27 10.71
CA ARG A 21 0.05 -10.93 12.10
C ARG A 21 -1.02 -9.85 12.13
N ALA A 22 -1.85 -9.87 13.16
CA ALA A 22 -2.85 -8.84 13.40
C ALA A 22 -2.21 -7.47 13.66
N ASP A 23 -2.97 -6.40 13.40
CA ASP A 23 -2.56 -5.05 13.77
C ASP A 23 -2.49 -4.88 15.29
N PRO A 24 -1.56 -4.05 15.79
CA PRO A 24 -1.45 -3.78 17.21
C PRO A 24 -2.69 -3.02 17.71
N LYS A 25 -3.23 -3.45 18.85
CA LYS A 25 -4.35 -2.76 19.51
C LYS A 25 -3.91 -1.52 20.32
N ILE A 26 -2.64 -1.47 20.70
CA ILE A 26 -2.05 -0.40 21.51
C ILE A 26 -0.79 0.10 20.81
N TYR A 27 -0.63 1.42 20.78
CA TYR A 27 0.57 2.07 20.31
C TYR A 27 1.50 2.43 21.47
N GLU A 28 2.72 1.91 21.45
CA GLU A 28 3.80 2.08 22.44
C GLU A 28 5.03 2.76 21.80
N GLY A 29 4.83 3.60 20.78
CA GLY A 29 5.90 4.32 20.11
C GLY A 29 6.78 3.43 19.23
N ARG A 30 8.10 3.53 19.41
CA ARG A 30 9.11 2.83 18.57
C ARG A 30 8.96 1.32 18.60
N LYS A 31 8.61 0.74 19.76
CA LYS A 31 8.44 -0.71 19.92
C LYS A 31 7.36 -1.22 18.96
N THR A 32 6.18 -0.63 19.00
CA THR A 32 5.07 -0.98 18.10
C THR A 32 5.46 -0.82 16.63
N LEU A 33 6.16 0.26 16.27
CA LEU A 33 6.58 0.45 14.87
C LEU A 33 7.58 -0.60 14.39
N ASN A 34 8.57 -0.94 15.20
CA ASN A 34 9.57 -1.94 14.83
C ASN A 34 8.96 -3.33 14.66
N GLU A 35 7.89 -3.62 15.39
CA GLU A 35 7.23 -4.93 15.39
C GLU A 35 6.07 -5.04 14.38
N HIS A 36 5.45 -3.92 13.99
CA HIS A 36 4.21 -3.93 13.20
C HIS A 36 4.18 -3.02 11.96
N LEU A 37 5.14 -2.11 11.76
CA LEU A 37 5.11 -1.22 10.59
C LEU A 37 5.21 -2.06 9.31
N PRO A 38 4.17 -2.12 8.44
CA PRO A 38 4.10 -3.15 7.41
C PRO A 38 5.29 -3.14 6.43
N THR A 39 5.76 -1.95 6.05
CA THR A 39 6.88 -1.80 5.12
C THR A 39 8.23 -2.25 5.68
N LEU A 40 8.34 -2.34 7.00
CA LEU A 40 9.54 -2.82 7.70
C LEU A 40 9.50 -4.34 7.90
N VAL A 41 8.35 -4.86 8.33
CA VAL A 41 8.26 -6.22 8.89
C VAL A 41 7.80 -7.27 7.89
N TYR A 42 7.00 -6.91 6.89
CA TYR A 42 6.49 -7.86 5.90
C TYR A 42 7.23 -7.72 4.59
N GLN A 43 7.91 -8.82 4.22
CA GLN A 43 8.76 -8.88 3.02
C GLN A 43 8.38 -10.03 2.09
N ASN A 44 7.58 -11.00 2.54
CA ASN A 44 7.14 -12.11 1.70
C ASN A 44 6.18 -11.60 0.62
N THR A 45 6.67 -11.55 -0.62
CA THR A 45 6.04 -10.84 -1.72
C THR A 45 5.78 -11.78 -2.89
N SER A 46 4.58 -11.73 -3.47
CA SER A 46 4.24 -12.54 -4.65
C SER A 46 5.04 -12.11 -5.88
N SER A 47 5.08 -12.98 -6.89
CA SER A 47 5.37 -12.53 -8.25
C SER A 47 4.32 -11.49 -8.70
N PRO A 48 4.66 -10.57 -9.63
CA PRO A 48 3.70 -9.62 -10.20
C PRO A 48 2.44 -10.33 -10.72
N ALA A 49 1.27 -9.78 -10.40
CA ALA A 49 0.02 -10.31 -10.92
C ALA A 49 -0.10 -10.09 -12.44
N PRO A 50 -0.98 -10.83 -13.14
CA PRO A 50 -1.33 -10.51 -14.51
C PRO A 50 -1.88 -9.08 -14.66
N VAL A 51 -1.69 -8.46 -15.82
CA VAL A 51 -2.25 -7.15 -16.13
C VAL A 51 -3.77 -7.15 -15.93
N GLY A 52 -4.27 -6.12 -15.25
CA GLY A 52 -5.70 -5.99 -14.90
C GLY A 52 -6.12 -6.66 -13.58
N HIS A 53 -5.35 -7.62 -13.05
CA HIS A 53 -5.69 -8.27 -11.77
C HIS A 53 -5.58 -7.29 -10.60
N THR A 54 -6.73 -6.97 -9.97
CA THR A 54 -6.84 -6.02 -8.85
C THR A 54 -6.07 -4.72 -9.10
N ALA A 55 -6.04 -4.29 -10.36
CA ALA A 55 -5.18 -3.21 -10.80
C ALA A 55 -5.48 -1.91 -10.05
N LYS A 56 -4.46 -1.09 -9.89
CA LYS A 56 -4.60 0.28 -9.38
C LYS A 56 -4.15 1.23 -10.46
N CYS A 57 -4.70 2.43 -10.42
CA CYS A 57 -4.49 3.41 -11.46
C CYS A 57 -4.39 4.82 -10.87
N VAL A 58 -3.67 5.66 -11.58
CA VAL A 58 -3.68 7.11 -11.41
C VAL A 58 -4.25 7.68 -12.70
N LEU A 59 -5.13 8.66 -12.60
CA LEU A 59 -5.82 9.22 -13.76
C LEU A 59 -5.73 10.74 -13.78
N ASP A 60 -5.77 11.28 -15.00
CA ASP A 60 -5.98 12.70 -15.26
C ASP A 60 -7.48 12.91 -15.52
N PRO A 61 -8.20 13.58 -14.60
CA PRO A 61 -9.65 13.74 -14.72
C PRO A 61 -10.07 14.63 -15.90
N THR A 62 -9.14 15.40 -16.48
CA THR A 62 -9.44 16.22 -17.67
C THR A 62 -9.51 15.40 -18.96
N LYS A 63 -9.09 14.13 -18.92
CA LYS A 63 -8.99 13.20 -20.06
C LYS A 63 -9.97 12.04 -19.97
N VAL A 64 -10.70 11.92 -18.87
CA VAL A 64 -11.58 10.79 -18.54
C VAL A 64 -13.02 11.29 -18.36
N LEU A 65 -13.95 10.69 -19.08
CA LEU A 65 -15.38 10.99 -18.95
C LEU A 65 -16.05 10.09 -17.90
N LEU A 66 -15.74 8.80 -17.90
CA LEU A 66 -16.35 7.82 -17.00
C LEU A 66 -15.30 6.87 -16.42
N MET A 67 -15.20 6.85 -15.09
CA MET A 67 -14.28 6.02 -14.33
C MET A 67 -15.04 4.92 -13.58
N TRP A 68 -14.62 3.66 -13.75
CA TRP A 68 -15.03 2.54 -12.90
C TRP A 68 -14.02 2.35 -11.76
N VAL A 69 -14.26 1.42 -10.84
CA VAL A 69 -13.44 1.30 -9.62
C VAL A 69 -11.94 1.12 -9.92
N HIS A 70 -11.55 0.45 -11.02
CA HIS A 70 -10.14 0.14 -11.37
C HIS A 70 -9.80 0.27 -12.87
N HIS A 71 -10.67 0.89 -13.68
CA HIS A 71 -10.41 1.15 -15.09
C HIS A 71 -11.27 2.30 -15.59
N VAL A 72 -10.80 3.01 -16.60
CA VAL A 72 -11.59 4.00 -17.32
C VAL A 72 -12.53 3.27 -18.27
N GLU A 73 -13.81 3.58 -18.17
CA GLU A 73 -14.84 3.06 -19.08
C GLU A 73 -14.90 3.92 -20.35
N ILE A 74 -14.80 5.24 -20.21
CA ILE A 74 -14.87 6.19 -21.33
C ILE A 74 -13.84 7.30 -21.17
N TYR A 75 -13.00 7.46 -22.19
CA TYR A 75 -12.08 8.58 -22.36
C TYR A 75 -12.71 9.71 -23.18
N PHE A 76 -12.23 10.94 -23.00
CA PHE A 76 -12.40 11.95 -24.05
C PHE A 76 -11.60 11.52 -25.30
N PRO A 77 -11.96 11.97 -26.52
CA PRO A 77 -11.32 11.51 -27.74
C PRO A 77 -9.80 11.60 -27.69
N THR A 78 -9.11 10.63 -28.31
CA THR A 78 -7.64 10.52 -28.44
C THR A 78 -6.86 10.10 -27.19
N TYR A 79 -7.51 9.96 -26.03
CA TYR A 79 -6.84 9.49 -24.82
C TYR A 79 -7.04 8.00 -24.56
N GLU A 80 -6.02 7.37 -23.99
CA GLU A 80 -6.02 5.93 -23.70
C GLU A 80 -5.41 5.60 -22.33
N THR A 81 -5.32 4.30 -22.05
CA THR A 81 -4.64 3.75 -20.88
C THR A 81 -3.16 3.49 -21.18
N TYR A 82 -2.28 3.89 -20.26
CA TYR A 82 -0.90 3.42 -20.21
C TYR A 82 -0.78 2.24 -19.24
N GLU A 83 -0.35 1.08 -19.74
CA GLU A 83 0.09 -0.01 -18.87
C GLU A 83 1.53 0.23 -18.45
N VAL A 84 1.73 0.57 -17.17
CA VAL A 84 3.05 0.87 -16.66
C VAL A 84 3.89 -0.41 -16.61
N PRO A 85 5.06 -0.45 -17.28
CA PRO A 85 5.96 -1.58 -17.20
C PRO A 85 6.38 -1.88 -15.76
N THR A 86 6.45 -3.16 -15.39
CA THR A 86 6.87 -3.57 -14.04
C THR A 86 8.32 -3.22 -13.72
N THR A 87 9.14 -2.94 -14.74
CA THR A 87 10.49 -2.38 -14.60
C THR A 87 10.49 -0.93 -14.13
N ASP A 88 9.40 -0.19 -14.36
CA ASP A 88 9.30 1.23 -14.04
C ASP A 88 8.59 1.42 -12.70
N ALA A 89 7.44 0.76 -12.51
CA ALA A 89 6.70 0.85 -11.27
C ALA A 89 5.81 -0.37 -11.01
N ILE A 90 5.58 -0.63 -9.73
CA ILE A 90 4.69 -1.69 -9.26
C ILE A 90 4.01 -1.30 -7.95
N ILE A 91 2.77 -1.77 -7.76
CA ILE A 91 2.03 -1.54 -6.52
C ILE A 91 2.35 -2.64 -5.53
N ARG A 92 2.88 -2.27 -4.37
CA ARG A 92 3.03 -3.16 -3.21
C ARG A 92 1.75 -3.16 -2.39
N HIS A 93 0.92 -4.18 -2.55
CA HIS A 93 -0.35 -4.32 -1.82
C HIS A 93 -0.16 -5.19 -0.59
N TYR A 94 -0.11 -4.57 0.59
CA TYR A 94 -0.03 -5.28 1.87
C TYR A 94 -1.39 -5.88 2.22
N ARG A 95 -1.46 -7.19 2.41
CA ARG A 95 -2.72 -7.88 2.69
C ARG A 95 -2.59 -8.82 3.87
N ASP A 96 -3.47 -8.63 4.85
CA ASP A 96 -3.64 -9.56 5.97
C ASP A 96 -4.26 -10.86 5.46
N VAL A 97 -3.49 -11.95 5.52
CA VAL A 97 -3.93 -13.27 5.04
C VAL A 97 -4.98 -13.91 5.94
N ASN A 98 -5.07 -13.47 7.19
CA ASN A 98 -6.01 -13.97 8.19
C ASN A 98 -7.30 -13.12 8.27
N SER A 99 -7.39 -12.04 7.49
CA SER A 99 -8.57 -11.18 7.45
C SER A 99 -9.73 -11.89 6.74
N GLY A 100 -10.67 -12.43 7.52
CA GLY A 100 -11.77 -13.24 7.00
C GLY A 100 -11.24 -14.51 6.32
N ASP A 101 -11.85 -14.91 5.21
CA ASP A 101 -11.41 -16.08 4.43
C ASP A 101 -10.46 -15.73 3.27
N TRP A 102 -9.85 -14.54 3.28
CA TRP A 102 -9.04 -14.07 2.14
C TRP A 102 -7.90 -15.03 1.79
N GLY A 103 -7.14 -15.48 2.79
CA GLY A 103 -6.03 -16.41 2.57
C GLY A 103 -6.47 -17.77 2.04
N LYS A 104 -7.70 -18.20 2.34
CA LYS A 104 -8.23 -19.47 1.81
C LYS A 104 -8.70 -19.33 0.37
N ILE A 105 -9.35 -18.21 0.05
CA ILE A 105 -9.99 -17.99 -1.25
C ILE A 105 -8.97 -17.53 -2.31
N TYR A 106 -8.13 -16.54 -1.98
CA TYR A 106 -7.32 -15.84 -2.98
C TYR A 106 -5.84 -16.22 -2.98
N LEU A 107 -5.28 -16.69 -1.85
CA LEU A 107 -3.85 -17.05 -1.82
C LEU A 107 -3.47 -18.17 -2.83
N PRO A 108 -4.31 -19.20 -3.08
CA PRO A 108 -4.01 -20.19 -4.12
C PRO A 108 -3.89 -19.57 -5.51
N GLU A 109 -4.73 -18.58 -5.84
CA GLU A 109 -4.65 -17.84 -7.09
C GLU A 109 -3.37 -17.00 -7.15
N VAL A 110 -3.07 -16.26 -6.08
CA VAL A 110 -1.85 -15.43 -6.00
C VAL A 110 -0.58 -16.27 -6.16
N ALA A 111 -0.56 -17.50 -5.62
CA ALA A 111 0.56 -18.42 -5.78
C ALA A 111 0.79 -18.86 -7.23
N ARG A 112 -0.24 -18.78 -8.10
CA ARG A 112 -0.12 -19.09 -9.53
C ARG A 112 0.59 -17.99 -10.33
N PHE A 113 0.77 -16.80 -9.77
CA PHE A 113 1.50 -15.70 -10.43
C PHE A 113 2.99 -16.00 -10.55
N GLY A 114 3.51 -16.93 -9.73
CA GLY A 114 4.90 -17.31 -9.68
C GLY A 114 5.42 -17.43 -8.25
N PRO A 115 6.72 -17.74 -8.07
CA PRO A 115 7.30 -17.93 -6.75
C PRO A 115 7.22 -16.64 -5.92
N PHE A 116 7.02 -16.83 -4.62
CA PHE A 116 7.19 -15.76 -3.65
C PHE A 116 8.67 -15.46 -3.42
N ARG A 117 8.99 -14.20 -3.13
CA ARG A 117 10.35 -13.72 -2.85
C ARG A 117 10.33 -12.73 -1.69
N LEU A 118 11.45 -12.68 -0.96
CA LEU A 118 11.66 -11.63 0.04
C LEU A 118 12.03 -10.34 -0.69
N THR A 119 11.23 -9.30 -0.50
CA THR A 119 11.53 -7.96 -1.01
C THR A 119 11.30 -6.93 0.08
N SER A 120 12.25 -6.00 0.24
CA SER A 120 12.17 -4.90 1.20
C SER A 120 11.63 -3.63 0.55
N TYR A 121 11.06 -2.75 1.37
CA TYR A 121 10.80 -1.38 0.94
C TYR A 121 12.15 -0.64 0.77
N PRO A 122 12.28 0.28 -0.21
CA PRO A 122 13.55 0.98 -0.46
C PRO A 122 14.06 1.71 0.79
N GLU A 123 15.31 1.45 1.19
CA GLU A 123 15.88 1.94 2.45
C GLU A 123 15.84 3.48 2.55
N GLN A 124 16.17 4.17 1.45
CA GLN A 124 16.13 5.63 1.36
C GLN A 124 14.75 6.21 1.68
N LEU A 125 13.67 5.50 1.33
CA LEU A 125 12.30 5.91 1.59
C LEU A 125 11.83 5.42 2.96
N GLN A 126 12.29 4.25 3.41
CA GLN A 126 11.90 3.62 4.68
C GLN A 126 12.19 4.54 5.87
N ARG A 127 13.35 5.21 5.90
CA ARG A 127 13.70 6.12 6.99
C ARG A 127 12.73 7.30 7.10
N LYS A 128 12.39 7.92 5.96
CA LYS A 128 11.45 9.05 5.89
C LYS A 128 10.03 8.61 6.27
N LEU A 129 9.59 7.48 5.73
CA LEU A 129 8.29 6.89 6.05
C LEU A 129 8.17 6.59 7.55
N TYR A 130 9.14 5.89 8.13
CA TYR A 130 9.15 5.56 9.55
C TYR A 130 9.05 6.81 10.42
N HIS A 131 9.87 7.83 10.13
CA HIS A 131 9.85 9.09 10.88
C HIS A 131 8.49 9.79 10.82
N ASN A 132 7.89 9.88 9.63
CA ASN A 132 6.59 10.51 9.44
C ASN A 132 5.48 9.76 10.17
N VAL A 133 5.43 8.42 10.03
CA VAL A 133 4.45 7.58 10.72
C VAL A 133 4.60 7.71 12.23
N LYS A 134 5.83 7.65 12.75
CA LYS A 134 6.09 7.84 14.19
C LYS A 134 5.59 9.19 14.68
N THR A 135 5.90 10.26 13.97
CA THR A 135 5.52 11.62 14.36
C THR A 135 4.00 11.74 14.49
N VAL A 136 3.25 11.24 13.51
CA VAL A 136 1.79 11.26 13.53
C VAL A 136 1.24 10.39 14.66
N LEU A 137 1.72 9.16 14.81
CA LEU A 137 1.17 8.24 15.82
C LEU A 137 1.52 8.66 17.26
N ASP A 138 2.73 9.18 17.50
CA ASP A 138 3.09 9.75 18.80
C ASP A 138 2.15 10.92 19.14
N HIS A 139 1.88 11.78 18.17
CA HIS A 139 0.98 12.92 18.36
C HIS A 139 -0.45 12.46 18.68
N VAL A 140 -0.97 11.46 17.97
CA VAL A 140 -2.35 10.98 18.15
C VAL A 140 -2.52 10.15 19.42
N TYR A 141 -1.57 9.27 19.74
CA TYR A 141 -1.77 8.23 20.76
C TYR A 141 -0.97 8.44 22.05
N LEU A 142 0.12 9.20 22.02
CA LEU A 142 0.98 9.39 23.20
C LEU A 142 0.85 10.79 23.81
N LEU A 143 0.77 11.86 23.02
CA LEU A 143 0.65 13.22 23.56
C LEU A 143 -0.62 13.44 24.41
N PRO A 144 -1.83 12.99 24.00
CA PRO A 144 -3.02 13.17 24.83
C PRO A 144 -2.97 12.39 26.15
N ARG A 145 -2.21 11.29 26.21
CA ARG A 145 -2.01 10.55 27.46
C ARG A 145 -1.14 11.35 28.43
N LEU A 146 -0.10 12.01 27.93
CA LEU A 146 0.81 12.82 28.75
C LEU A 146 0.12 14.06 29.34
N SER A 147 -0.82 14.69 28.62
CA SER A 147 -1.60 15.80 29.16
C SER A 147 -2.55 15.39 30.28
N MET A 148 -3.21 14.22 30.16
CA MET A 148 -4.12 13.72 31.23
C MET A 148 -3.37 13.28 32.49
N PHE A 149 -2.16 12.72 32.36
CA PHE A 149 -1.33 12.38 33.53
C PHE A 149 -0.86 13.62 34.30
N ASN A 150 -0.63 14.74 33.63
CA ASN A 150 -0.21 16.00 34.27
C ASN A 150 -1.36 16.73 34.98
N GLU A 151 -2.62 16.51 34.61
CA GLU A 151 -3.78 17.10 35.29
C GLU A 151 -4.21 16.27 36.52
N SER A 152 -4.13 14.94 36.43
CA SER A 152 -4.51 14.02 37.52
C SER A 152 -3.52 13.97 38.69
N SER A 153 -2.33 14.56 38.54
CA SER A 153 -1.32 14.69 39.60
C SER A 153 -1.29 16.08 40.26
N ARG A 154 -2.29 16.94 39.95
CA ARG A 154 -2.47 18.28 40.54
C ARG A 154 -3.64 18.40 41.53
N THR A 155 -4.26 17.28 41.93
CA THR A 155 -5.31 17.20 42.96
C THR A 155 -4.81 16.40 44.15
#